data_AF-A0A7K2QNT4-F1
#
_entry.id   AF-A0A7K2QNT4-F1
#
_cell.length_a   1.000
_cell.length_b   1.000
_cell.length_c   1.000
_cell.angle_alpha   90.00
_cell.angle_beta   90.00
_cell.angle_gamma   90.00
#
_symmetry.space_group_name_H-M   'P 1'
#
loop_
_entity.id
_entity.type
_entity.pdbx_description
1 polymer ?
#
loop_
_entity_poly.entity_id
_entity_poly.type
_entity_poly.pdbx_seq_one_letter_code
_entity_poly.pdbx_strand_id
1 'polypeptide(L)'
;TALHIPLRSEFGIGAEEALGRAVLAARMPVLVCWEHTGIPRLIHALGAHQVLGVPAGWPDRYDLVWEFTRRQGRWTFRELAQHLLPGDA
;
A
#
# COMPACT_ATOMS: atom_id res chain seq x y z
N THR A 1 5.38 20.13 9.97
CA THR A 1 6.12 19.18 10.83
C THR A 1 6.28 17.88 10.07
N ALA A 2 7.51 17.43 9.82
CA ALA A 2 7.77 16.15 9.16
C ALA A 2 7.51 15.00 10.14
N LEU A 3 7.12 13.82 9.65
CA LEU A 3 6.74 12.66 10.48
C LEU A 3 7.90 12.10 11.34
N HIS A 4 9.14 12.58 11.19
CA HIS A 4 10.36 12.04 11.84
C HIS A 4 10.58 10.54 11.60
N ILE A 5 9.99 10.00 10.53
CA ILE A 5 10.17 8.62 10.09
C ILE A 5 11.24 8.61 9.00
N PRO A 6 12.18 7.64 8.98
CA PRO A 6 13.13 7.49 7.89
C PRO A 6 12.41 7.38 6.54
N LEU A 7 12.63 8.35 5.66
CA LEU A 7 12.16 8.30 4.27
C LEU A 7 13.12 7.43 3.45
N ARG A 8 12.56 6.47 2.73
CA ARG A 8 13.26 5.61 1.77
C ARG A 8 12.76 5.94 0.38
N SER A 9 13.61 6.51 -0.47
CA SER A 9 13.28 6.96 -1.84
C SER A 9 14.15 6.32 -2.91
N GLU A 10 14.83 5.22 -2.58
CA GLU A 10 15.69 4.46 -3.50
C GLU A 10 14.91 3.58 -4.49
N PHE A 11 13.60 3.38 -4.28
CA PHE A 11 12.74 2.59 -5.16
C PHE A 11 12.03 3.50 -6.16
N GLY A 12 12.21 3.22 -7.46
CA GLY A 12 11.46 3.87 -8.55
C GLY A 12 10.36 2.99 -9.12
N ILE A 13 9.57 3.56 -10.03
CA ILE A 13 8.53 2.84 -10.79
C ILE A 13 9.15 1.60 -11.46
N GLY A 14 8.49 0.45 -11.37
CA GLY A 14 9.01 -0.83 -11.88
C GLY A 14 9.81 -1.63 -10.86
N ALA A 15 10.15 -1.06 -9.70
CA ALA A 15 10.85 -1.75 -8.63
C ALA A 15 9.89 -2.40 -7.59
N GLU A 16 8.60 -2.60 -7.93
CA GLU A 16 7.58 -3.04 -6.96
C GLU A 16 7.93 -4.37 -6.28
N GLU A 17 8.60 -5.27 -7.00
CA GLU A 17 9.14 -6.53 -6.45
C GLU A 17 10.20 -6.31 -5.36
N ALA A 18 11.14 -5.40 -5.62
CA ALA A 18 12.18 -5.07 -4.65
C ALA A 18 11.62 -4.30 -3.44
N LEU A 19 10.68 -3.39 -3.70
CA LEU A 19 9.94 -2.67 -2.67
C LEU A 19 9.11 -3.63 -1.80
N GLY A 20 8.39 -4.58 -2.41
CA GLY A 20 7.61 -5.60 -1.70
C GLY A 20 8.47 -6.43 -0.76
N ARG A 21 9.65 -6.88 -1.21
CA ARG A 21 10.63 -7.58 -0.34
C ARG A 21 11.09 -6.70 0.83
N ALA A 22 11.36 -5.42 0.58
CA ALA A 22 11.77 -4.49 1.62
C ALA A 22 10.67 -4.24 2.67
N VAL A 23 9.41 -4.13 2.23
CA VAL A 23 8.23 -4.01 3.10
C VAL A 23 8.07 -5.26 3.95
N LEU A 24 8.18 -6.45 3.35
CA LEU A 24 8.05 -7.73 4.05
C LEU A 24 9.17 -7.97 5.09
N ALA A 25 10.35 -7.40 4.88
CA ALA A 25 11.47 -7.47 5.81
C ALA A 25 11.38 -6.44 6.96
N ALA A 26 10.50 -5.46 6.86
CA ALA A 26 10.36 -4.43 7.88
C ALA A 26 9.78 -4.99 9.18
N ARG A 27 10.31 -4.53 10.32
CA ARG A 27 9.87 -4.96 11.66
C ARG A 27 8.64 -4.21 12.18
N MET A 28 8.30 -3.11 11.53
CA MET A 28 7.22 -2.19 11.91
C MET A 28 6.31 -1.99 10.69
N PRO A 29 5.05 -1.54 10.90
CA PRO A 29 4.20 -1.11 9.80
C PRO A 29 4.90 -0.09 8.89
N VAL A 30 4.71 -0.23 7.58
CA VAL A 30 5.30 0.64 6.56
C VAL A 30 4.18 1.38 5.85
N LEU A 31 4.29 2.71 5.77
CA LEU A 31 3.50 3.51 4.85
C LEU A 31 4.23 3.57 3.52
N VAL A 32 3.55 3.18 2.44
CA VAL A 32 4.09 3.24 1.08
C VAL A 32 3.27 4.26 0.29
N CYS A 33 3.92 5.34 -0.15
CA CYS A 33 3.35 6.28 -1.10
C CYS A 33 3.83 5.86 -2.50
N TRP A 34 2.90 5.55 -3.40
CA TRP A 34 3.22 5.01 -4.72
C TRP A 34 2.23 5.50 -5.78
N GLU A 35 2.57 5.35 -7.05
CA GLU A 35 1.66 5.65 -8.16
C GLU A 35 0.50 4.65 -8.24
N HIS A 36 -0.69 5.13 -8.58
CA HIS A 36 -1.92 4.32 -8.67
C HIS A 36 -1.75 3.07 -9.56
N THR A 37 -1.02 3.22 -10.68
CA THR A 37 -0.73 2.14 -11.64
C THR A 37 0.26 1.10 -11.14
N GLY A 38 1.10 1.45 -10.15
CA GLY A 38 2.07 0.56 -9.53
C GLY A 38 1.52 -0.18 -8.31
N ILE A 39 0.48 0.34 -7.65
CA ILE A 39 -0.08 -0.24 -6.43
C ILE A 39 -0.54 -1.70 -6.63
N PRO A 40 -1.25 -2.08 -7.71
CA PRO A 40 -1.60 -3.48 -7.95
C PRO A 40 -0.37 -4.40 -8.06
N ARG A 41 0.68 -3.96 -8.77
CA ARG A 41 1.94 -4.72 -8.90
C ARG A 41 2.62 -4.91 -7.54
N LEU A 42 2.63 -3.88 -6.70
CA LEU A 42 3.15 -3.96 -5.34
C LEU A 42 2.36 -4.98 -4.49
N ILE A 43 1.03 -4.99 -4.57
CA ILE A 43 0.19 -5.93 -3.83
C ILE A 43 0.41 -7.38 -4.30
N HIS A 44 0.66 -7.57 -5.59
CA HIS A 44 1.11 -8.85 -6.13
C HIS A 44 2.45 -9.27 -5.52
N ALA A 45 3.45 -8.38 -5.49
CA ALA A 45 4.76 -8.65 -4.88
C ALA A 45 4.70 -8.96 -3.37
N LEU A 46 3.70 -8.41 -2.67
CA LEU A 46 3.43 -8.74 -1.25
C LEU A 46 2.74 -10.11 -1.07
N GLY A 47 2.23 -10.72 -2.14
CA GLY A 47 1.40 -11.93 -2.10
C GLY A 47 0.02 -11.68 -1.50
N ALA A 48 -0.46 -10.43 -1.49
CA ALA A 48 -1.74 -10.05 -0.88
C ALA A 48 -2.89 -9.88 -1.90
N HIS A 49 -2.61 -10.06 -3.20
CA HIS A 49 -3.58 -9.87 -4.30
C HIS A 49 -4.77 -10.83 -4.27
N GLN A 50 -4.67 -11.97 -3.57
CA GLN A 50 -5.76 -12.94 -3.44
C GLN A 50 -6.66 -12.68 -2.23
N VAL A 51 -6.40 -11.64 -1.45
CA VAL A 51 -7.24 -11.32 -0.29
C VAL A 51 -8.60 -10.84 -0.78
N LEU A 52 -9.66 -11.42 -0.20
CA LEU A 52 -11.03 -11.06 -0.53
C LEU A 52 -11.26 -9.55 -0.33
N GLY A 53 -11.86 -8.91 -1.33
CA GLY A 53 -12.21 -7.49 -1.29
C GLY A 53 -11.12 -6.55 -1.80
N VAL A 54 -9.91 -7.04 -2.09
CA VAL A 54 -8.87 -6.22 -2.74
C VAL A 54 -9.30 -5.92 -4.19
N PRO A 55 -9.40 -4.64 -4.59
CA PRO A 55 -9.71 -4.29 -5.97
C PRO A 55 -8.57 -4.66 -6.94
N ALA A 56 -8.90 -4.95 -8.20
CA ALA A 56 -7.90 -5.27 -9.23
C ALA A 56 -7.01 -4.07 -9.61
N GLY A 57 -7.50 -2.85 -9.35
CA GLY A 57 -6.82 -1.60 -9.61
C GLY A 57 -7.19 -0.57 -8.56
N TRP A 58 -6.34 0.43 -8.37
CA TRP A 58 -6.70 1.59 -7.55
C TRP A 58 -7.93 2.29 -8.16
N PRO A 59 -8.95 2.65 -7.37
CA PRO A 59 -10.15 3.30 -7.88
C PRO A 59 -9.83 4.74 -8.31
N ASP A 60 -10.71 5.40 -9.07
CA ASP A 60 -10.51 6.80 -9.50
C ASP A 60 -10.76 7.80 -8.37
N ARG A 61 -9.96 7.71 -7.30
CA ARG A 61 -10.01 8.54 -6.10
C ARG A 61 -8.61 8.72 -5.51
N TYR A 62 -8.40 9.79 -4.75
CA TYR A 62 -7.10 10.18 -4.21
C TYR A 62 -7.07 10.26 -2.67
N ASP A 63 -8.22 10.05 -2.02
CA ASP A 63 -8.45 10.25 -0.60
C ASP A 63 -8.48 8.95 0.20
N LEU A 64 -7.84 7.88 -0.28
CA LEU A 64 -7.93 6.57 0.35
C LEU A 64 -6.57 5.96 0.70
N VAL A 65 -6.58 5.09 1.70
CA VAL A 65 -5.47 4.22 2.05
C VAL A 65 -5.94 2.78 2.02
N TRP A 66 -5.17 1.94 1.35
CA TRP A 66 -5.31 0.49 1.42
C TRP A 66 -4.45 -0.06 2.55
N GLU A 67 -5.10 -0.56 3.60
CA GLU A 67 -4.45 -1.16 4.76
C GLU A 67 -4.38 -2.68 4.60
N PHE A 68 -3.16 -3.21 4.64
CA PHE A 68 -2.91 -4.65 4.68
C PHE A 68 -2.29 -5.04 6.01
N THR A 69 -2.91 -6.00 6.70
CA THR A 69 -2.37 -6.58 7.93
C THR A 69 -1.97 -8.02 7.69
N ARG A 70 -0.74 -8.39 8.02
CA ARG A 70 -0.25 -9.78 7.97
C ARG A 70 -0.16 -10.37 9.38
N ARG A 71 -0.87 -11.46 9.64
CA ARG A 71 -0.75 -12.23 10.89
C ARG A 71 -0.55 -13.71 10.55
N GLN A 72 0.52 -14.31 11.09
CA GLN A 72 0.86 -15.72 10.86
C GLN A 72 0.86 -16.10 9.36
N GLY A 73 1.41 -15.22 8.52
CA GLY A 73 1.45 -15.42 7.07
C GLY A 73 0.18 -15.07 6.31
N ARG A 74 -0.97 -14.92 6.99
CA ARG A 74 -2.25 -14.57 6.36
C ARG A 74 -2.47 -13.07 6.30
N TRP A 75 -2.89 -12.59 5.14
CA TRP A 75 -3.23 -11.20 4.89
C TRP A 75 -4.72 -10.91 5.13
N THR A 76 -5.00 -9.71 5.63
CA THR A 76 -6.33 -9.09 5.65
C THR A 76 -6.25 -7.71 5.02
N PHE A 77 -7.35 -7.26 4.40
CA PHE A 77 -7.43 -6.00 3.68
C PHE A 77 -8.55 -5.13 4.25
N ARG A 78 -8.30 -3.82 4.29
CA ARG A 78 -9.29 -2.79 4.55
C ARG A 78 -9.00 -1.57 3.68
N GLU A 79 -10.06 -1.00 3.10
CA GLU A 79 -10.00 0.35 2.52
C GLU A 79 -10.37 1.37 3.61
N LEU A 80 -9.55 2.41 3.72
CA LEU A 80 -9.71 3.52 4.64
C LEU A 80 -9.87 4.80 3.82
N ALA A 81 -11.11 5.26 3.65
CA ALA A 81 -11.37 6.58 3.07
C ALA A 81 -11.02 7.65 4.12
N GLN A 82 -10.19 8.61 3.74
CA GLN A 82 -9.70 9.67 4.61
C GLN A 82 -10.66 10.86 4.68
N HIS A 83 -11.57 11.02 3.69
CA HIS A 83 -12.58 12.09 3.65
C HIS A 83 -11.94 13.46 3.93
N LEU A 84 -10.81 13.74 3.27
CA LEU A 84 -9.98 14.91 3.57
C LEU A 84 -10.70 16.21 3.20
N LEU A 85 -11.61 16.16 2.23
CA LEU A 85 -12.41 17.30 1.78
C LEU A 85 -13.92 16.96 1.73
N PRO A 86 -14.80 17.96 1.96
CA PRO A 86 -16.22 17.81 1.69
C PRO A 86 -16.45 17.50 0.20
N GLY A 87 -17.02 16.34 -0.10
CA GLY A 87 -17.28 15.90 -1.48
C GLY A 87 -16.40 14.74 -1.97
N ASP A 88 -15.45 14.27 -1.15
CA ASP A 88 -14.73 13.02 -1.43
C ASP A 88 -15.70 11.83 -1.28
N ALA A 89 -16.10 11.23 -2.41
CA ALA A 89 -16.92 10.02 -2.52
C ALA A 89 -16.60 9.26 -3.80
#